data_AF-A0A0J5GQ15-F1
#
_entry.id   AF-A0A0J5GQ15-F1
#
_cell.length_a   1.000
_cell.length_b   1.000
_cell.length_c   1.000
_cell.angle_alpha   90.00
_cell.angle_beta   90.00
_cell.angle_gamma   90.00
#
_symmetry.space_group_name_H-M   'P 1'
#
loop_
_entity.id
_entity.type
_entity.pdbx_description
1 polymer ?
#
loop_
_entity_poly.entity_id
_entity_poly.type
_entity_poly.pdbx_seq_one_letter_code
_entity_poly.pdbx_strand_id
1 'polypeptide(L)'
;MDKIYVNQMKFYGYHGVFPEETKLGQRFSVDLTVELDLSKAGKSDDLTQSVNYADLYNTCKKVVEGETHKLVETVAERIAEDILNSFEQIERCTVKAIKPDPPIPGHYDSVAVEITRGRS
;
A
#
# COMPACT_ATOMS: atom_id res chain seq x y z
N MET A 1 8.10 10.29 15.50
CA MET A 1 6.99 9.35 15.28
C MET A 1 7.60 8.03 14.87
N ASP A 2 7.20 6.95 15.52
CA ASP A 2 7.73 5.62 15.25
C ASP A 2 7.06 5.04 13.98
N LYS A 3 7.60 3.94 13.46
CA LYS A 3 7.19 3.40 12.16
C LYS A 3 7.00 1.89 12.19
N ILE A 4 5.95 1.43 11.53
CA ILE A 4 5.80 0.03 11.08
C ILE A 4 5.97 0.02 9.56
N TYR A 5 6.73 -0.97 9.08
CA TYR A 5 7.03 -1.16 7.67
C TYR A 5 6.45 -2.50 7.19
N VAL A 6 5.81 -2.47 6.02
CA VAL A 6 5.47 -3.68 5.26
C VAL A 6 6.05 -3.52 3.88
N ASN A 7 7.15 -4.23 3.61
CA ASN A 7 8.00 -4.00 2.47
C ASN A 7 7.72 -5.00 1.34
N GLN A 8 7.75 -4.50 0.11
CA GLN A 8 7.79 -5.28 -1.13
C GLN A 8 6.66 -6.33 -1.17
N MET A 9 5.47 -5.96 -0.72
CA MET A 9 4.29 -6.80 -0.84
C MET A 9 3.98 -6.99 -2.31
N LYS A 10 3.79 -8.23 -2.77
CA LYS A 10 3.57 -8.55 -4.18
C LYS A 10 2.17 -9.08 -4.37
N PHE A 11 1.47 -8.49 -5.33
CA PHE A 11 0.09 -8.83 -5.67
C PHE A 11 -0.03 -8.99 -7.18
N TYR A 12 -1.09 -9.66 -7.62
CA TYR A 12 -1.49 -9.68 -9.03
C TYR A 12 -2.77 -8.87 -9.18
N GLY A 13 -2.70 -7.80 -9.96
CA GLY A 13 -3.80 -6.87 -10.13
C GLY A 13 -4.10 -6.64 -11.61
N TYR A 14 -5.29 -6.10 -11.87
CA TYR A 14 -5.78 -5.84 -13.22
C TYR A 14 -5.83 -4.33 -13.51
N HIS A 15 -5.01 -3.52 -12.82
CA HIS A 15 -5.02 -2.08 -13.01
C HIS A 15 -4.23 -1.65 -14.25
N GLY A 16 -4.74 -0.64 -14.95
CA GLY A 16 -4.07 -0.08 -16.12
C GLY A 16 -4.97 0.78 -16.98
N VAL A 17 -4.34 1.62 -17.78
CA VAL A 17 -5.04 2.51 -18.72
C VAL A 17 -5.41 1.75 -19.99
N PHE A 18 -4.56 0.81 -20.41
CA PHE A 18 -4.77 0.05 -21.64
C PHE A 18 -5.69 -1.15 -21.40
N PRO A 19 -6.62 -1.46 -22.33
CA PRO A 19 -7.51 -2.62 -22.21
C PRO A 19 -6.77 -3.95 -22.02
N GLU A 20 -5.57 -4.08 -22.59
CA GLU A 20 -4.74 -5.27 -22.46
C GLU A 20 -4.25 -5.46 -21.02
N GLU A 21 -3.95 -4.36 -20.31
CA GLU A 21 -3.51 -4.42 -18.91
C GLU A 21 -4.64 -4.91 -18.00
N THR A 22 -5.87 -4.44 -18.24
CA THR A 22 -7.04 -4.84 -17.43
C THR A 22 -7.57 -6.23 -17.79
N LYS A 23 -7.19 -6.76 -18.96
CA LYS A 23 -7.51 -8.12 -19.39
C LYS A 23 -6.49 -9.16 -18.92
N LEU A 24 -5.20 -8.88 -19.09
CA LEU A 24 -4.12 -9.82 -18.76
C LEU A 24 -3.73 -9.73 -17.28
N GLY A 25 -3.85 -8.54 -16.69
CA GLY A 25 -3.28 -8.23 -15.39
C GLY A 25 -1.76 -8.25 -15.41
N GLN A 26 -1.18 -7.90 -14.28
CA GLN A 26 0.27 -7.92 -14.07
C GLN A 26 0.60 -7.87 -12.58
N ARG A 27 1.89 -7.99 -12.26
CA ARG A 27 2.39 -7.82 -10.91
C ARG A 27 2.29 -6.36 -10.48
N PHE A 28 1.91 -6.15 -9.24
CA PHE A 28 2.06 -4.89 -8.52
C PHE A 28 2.87 -5.16 -7.26
N SER A 29 3.67 -4.18 -6.84
CA SER A 29 4.31 -4.21 -5.54
C SER A 29 3.95 -2.98 -4.72
N VAL A 30 3.83 -3.15 -3.40
CA VAL A 30 3.51 -2.06 -2.49
C VAL A 30 4.52 -2.05 -1.35
N ASP A 31 5.14 -0.90 -1.11
CA ASP A 31 5.77 -0.58 0.18
C ASP A 31 4.80 0.29 0.98
N LEU A 32 4.54 -0.11 2.22
CA LEU A 32 3.73 0.64 3.17
C LEU A 32 4.58 1.00 4.39
N THR A 33 4.60 2.29 4.71
CA THR A 33 5.09 2.80 5.99
C THR A 33 3.94 3.48 6.72
N VAL A 34 3.68 3.08 7.96
CA VAL A 34 2.69 3.76 8.81
C VAL A 34 3.39 4.34 10.03
N GLU A 35 2.94 5.52 10.44
CA GLU A 35 3.52 6.28 11.55
C GLU A 35 2.52 6.41 12.69
N LEU A 36 2.96 5.98 13.87
CA LEU A 36 2.20 5.92 15.12
C LEU A 36 3.16 5.94 16.32
N ASP A 37 2.64 6.09 17.53
CA ASP A 37 3.41 5.93 18.77
C ASP A 37 3.50 4.45 19.15
N LEU A 38 4.70 3.87 19.13
CA LEU A 38 4.92 2.46 19.51
C LEU A 38 5.40 2.32 20.96
N SER A 39 5.55 3.42 21.70
CA SER A 39 6.15 3.42 23.02
C SER A 39 5.33 2.65 24.06
N LYS A 40 3.99 2.63 23.94
CA LYS A 40 3.11 1.84 24.83
C LYS A 40 3.27 0.36 24.58
N ALA A 41 3.09 -0.08 23.33
CA ALA A 41 3.28 -1.47 22.94
C ALA A 41 4.67 -2.00 23.32
N GLY A 42 5.73 -1.21 23.07
CA GLY A 42 7.10 -1.60 23.41
C GLY A 42 7.38 -1.72 24.92
N LYS A 43 6.57 -1.10 25.78
CA LYS A 43 6.69 -1.21 27.24
C LYS A 43 5.81 -2.31 27.82
N SER A 44 4.65 -2.57 27.22
CA SER A 44 3.65 -3.48 27.75
C SER A 44 3.66 -4.87 27.11
N ASP A 45 4.32 -5.03 25.95
CA ASP A 45 4.25 -6.25 25.13
C ASP A 45 2.80 -6.66 24.78
N ASP A 46 1.96 -5.66 24.53
CA ASP A 46 0.53 -5.84 24.25
C ASP A 46 0.21 -5.35 22.82
N LEU A 47 -0.18 -6.28 21.95
CA LEU A 47 -0.53 -5.98 20.56
C LEU A 47 -1.72 -5.03 20.43
N THR A 48 -2.62 -4.97 21.43
CA THR A 48 -3.77 -4.04 21.40
C THR A 48 -3.33 -2.57 21.48
N GLN A 49 -2.09 -2.31 21.91
CA GLN A 49 -1.46 -0.99 21.94
C GLN A 49 -0.69 -0.66 20.65
N SER A 50 -0.81 -1.50 19.61
CA SER A 50 -0.15 -1.34 18.31
C SER A 50 -1.11 -1.73 17.17
N VAL A 51 -0.61 -1.68 15.94
CA VAL A 51 -1.31 -2.14 14.75
C VAL A 51 -0.68 -3.45 14.26
N ASN A 52 -1.53 -4.44 13.99
CA ASN A 52 -1.11 -5.71 13.42
C ASN A 52 -0.73 -5.57 11.93
N TYR A 53 0.52 -5.87 11.60
CA TYR A 53 1.03 -5.79 10.23
C TYR A 53 0.37 -6.81 9.27
N ALA A 54 -0.22 -7.89 9.77
CA ALA A 54 -1.00 -8.80 8.94
C ALA A 54 -2.28 -8.12 8.43
N ASP A 55 -2.90 -7.28 9.26
CA ASP A 55 -4.09 -6.52 8.88
C ASP A 55 -3.72 -5.41 7.88
N LEU A 56 -2.58 -4.75 8.06
CA LEU A 56 -2.03 -3.80 7.08
C LEU A 56 -1.80 -4.45 5.70
N TYR A 57 -1.20 -5.65 5.68
CA TYR A 57 -0.99 -6.43 4.47
C TYR A 57 -2.33 -6.76 3.79
N ASN A 58 -3.30 -7.24 4.56
CA ASN A 58 -4.60 -7.63 4.04
C ASN A 58 -5.38 -6.43 3.48
N THR A 59 -5.26 -5.25 4.09
CA THR A 59 -5.83 -4.00 3.56
C THR A 59 -5.22 -3.66 2.20
N CYS A 60 -3.89 -3.72 2.08
CA CYS A 60 -3.23 -3.47 0.79
C CYS A 60 -3.66 -4.50 -0.27
N LYS A 61 -3.68 -5.78 0.11
CA LYS A 61 -4.12 -6.89 -0.76
C LYS A 61 -5.52 -6.65 -1.30
N LYS A 62 -6.46 -6.27 -0.44
CA LYS A 62 -7.87 -6.04 -0.80
C LYS A 62 -8.00 -4.95 -1.87
N VAL A 63 -7.20 -3.88 -1.78
CA VAL A 63 -7.24 -2.81 -2.77
C VAL A 63 -6.61 -3.25 -4.10
N VAL A 64 -5.44 -3.90 -4.06
CA VAL A 64 -4.70 -4.26 -5.28
C VAL A 64 -5.31 -5.45 -6.03
N GLU A 65 -5.90 -6.41 -5.33
CA GLU A 65 -6.57 -7.57 -5.94
C GLU A 65 -8.08 -7.35 -6.14
N GLY A 66 -8.59 -6.19 -5.72
CA GLY A 66 -10.01 -5.84 -5.72
C GLY A 66 -10.47 -5.11 -6.98
N GLU A 67 -11.12 -3.97 -6.78
CA GLU A 67 -11.66 -3.17 -7.87
C GLU A 67 -10.56 -2.73 -8.83
N THR A 68 -10.79 -2.95 -10.12
CA THR A 68 -9.86 -2.52 -11.16
C THR A 68 -9.90 -0.99 -11.33
N HIS A 69 -8.73 -0.39 -11.42
CA HIS A 69 -8.54 1.05 -11.58
C HIS A 69 -7.60 1.33 -12.73
N LYS A 70 -7.66 2.54 -13.29
CA LYS A 70 -6.78 2.92 -14.40
C LYS A 70 -5.38 3.33 -13.93
N LEU A 71 -5.31 3.99 -12.78
CA LEU A 71 -4.13 4.70 -12.29
C LEU A 71 -3.56 4.02 -11.04
N VAL A 72 -2.23 3.96 -10.95
CA VAL A 72 -1.55 3.50 -9.73
C VAL A 72 -1.66 4.52 -8.60
N GLU A 73 -1.88 5.79 -8.95
CA GLU A 73 -2.22 6.87 -8.04
C GLU A 73 -3.53 6.58 -7.31
N THR A 74 -4.56 6.12 -8.03
CA THR A 74 -5.84 5.71 -7.40
C THR A 74 -5.64 4.52 -6.47
N VAL A 75 -4.84 3.53 -6.86
CA VAL A 75 -4.52 2.38 -6.00
C VAL A 75 -3.82 2.86 -4.72
N ALA A 76 -2.81 3.71 -4.83
CA ALA A 76 -2.09 4.25 -3.68
C ALA A 76 -3.02 5.08 -2.78
N GLU A 77 -3.88 5.93 -3.36
CA GLU A 77 -4.86 6.73 -2.62
C GLU A 77 -5.84 5.86 -1.84
N ARG A 78 -6.39 4.82 -2.48
CA ARG A 78 -7.32 3.89 -1.83
C ARG A 78 -6.68 3.13 -0.68
N ILE A 79 -5.43 2.70 -0.84
CA ILE A 79 -4.68 2.08 0.27
C ILE A 79 -4.54 3.09 1.41
N ALA A 80 -4.11 4.32 1.13
CA ALA A 80 -3.92 5.33 2.17
C ALA A 80 -5.23 5.68 2.90
N GLU A 81 -6.33 5.84 2.16
CA GLU A 81 -7.67 6.06 2.71
C GLU A 81 -8.11 4.90 3.61
N ASP A 82 -8.03 3.65 3.13
CA ASP A 82 -8.46 2.48 3.89
C ASP A 82 -7.62 2.28 5.16
N ILE A 83 -6.31 2.53 5.09
CA ILE A 83 -5.40 2.48 6.25
C ILE A 83 -5.80 3.54 7.29
N LEU A 84 -5.96 4.81 6.89
CA LEU A 84 -6.33 5.87 7.82
C LEU A 84 -7.76 5.71 8.35
N ASN A 85 -8.68 5.11 7.59
CA ASN A 85 -10.04 4.87 8.07
C ASN A 85 -10.15 3.67 9.01
N SER A 86 -9.31 2.64 8.81
CA SER A 86 -9.41 1.39 9.59
C SER A 86 -8.59 1.38 10.87
N PHE A 87 -7.56 2.21 10.97
CA PHE A 87 -6.60 2.20 12.08
C PHE A 87 -6.44 3.59 12.70
N GLU A 88 -7.25 3.90 13.70
CA GLU A 88 -7.27 5.22 14.37
C GLU A 88 -5.91 5.64 14.94
N GLN A 89 -5.11 4.68 15.41
CA GLN A 89 -3.77 4.89 15.98
C GLN A 89 -2.75 5.41 14.95
N ILE A 90 -3.00 5.21 13.64
CA ILE A 90 -2.10 5.67 12.58
C ILE A 90 -2.41 7.13 12.28
N GLU A 91 -1.40 7.97 12.44
CA GLU A 91 -1.49 9.42 12.21
C GLU A 91 -1.09 9.79 10.78
N ARG A 92 -0.17 9.03 10.19
CA ARG A 92 0.32 9.23 8.82
C ARG A 92 0.68 7.89 8.18
N CYS A 93 0.44 7.76 6.88
CA CYS A 93 0.93 6.64 6.09
C CYS A 93 1.63 7.14 4.81
N THR A 94 2.62 6.38 4.37
CA THR A 94 3.27 6.55 3.08
C THR A 94 3.12 5.25 2.30
N VAL A 95 2.57 5.36 1.09
CA VAL A 95 2.28 4.24 0.21
C VAL A 95 3.07 4.43 -1.08
N LYS A 96 3.91 3.46 -1.41
CA LYS A 96 4.59 3.40 -2.70
C LYS A 96 4.01 2.26 -3.52
N ALA A 97 3.29 2.59 -4.59
CA ALA A 97 2.75 1.62 -5.53
C ALA A 97 3.69 1.47 -6.73
N ILE A 98 4.20 0.26 -6.93
CA ILE A 98 5.25 -0.08 -7.87
C ILE A 98 4.67 -1.00 -8.94
N LYS A 99 4.96 -0.69 -10.19
CA LYS A 99 4.61 -1.47 -11.37
C LYS A 99 5.91 -1.96 -12.02
N PRO A 100 6.32 -3.23 -11.80
CA PRO A 100 7.55 -3.77 -12.37
C PRO A 100 7.45 -4.01 -13.88
N ASP A 101 6.27 -4.37 -14.39
CA ASP A 101 6.09 -4.82 -15.78
C ASP A 101 5.11 -3.94 -16.60
N PRO A 102 5.16 -2.58 -16.53
CA PRO A 102 4.30 -1.75 -17.35
C PRO A 102 4.60 -1.97 -18.84
N PRO A 103 3.65 -1.70 -19.75
CA PRO A 103 3.82 -1.87 -21.20
C PRO A 103 4.67 -0.74 -21.81
N ILE A 104 5.90 -0.56 -21.33
CA ILE A 104 6.86 0.43 -21.82
C ILE A 104 7.96 -0.32 -22.59
N PRO A 105 8.13 -0.08 -23.90
CA PRO A 105 9.26 -0.63 -24.65
C PRO A 105 10.58 -0.02 -24.15
N GLY A 106 11.36 -0.76 -23.35
CA GLY A 106 12.62 -0.29 -22.81
C GLY A 106 13.26 -1.27 -21.81
N HIS A 107 14.33 -0.82 -21.17
CA HIS A 107 15.03 -1.55 -20.11
C HIS A 107 15.03 -0.71 -18.83
N TYR A 108 14.44 -1.26 -17.77
CA TYR A 108 14.32 -0.62 -16.46
C TYR A 108 13.94 -1.70 -15.43
N ASP A 109 14.06 -1.39 -14.14
CA ASP A 109 13.66 -2.32 -13.07
C ASP A 109 12.17 -2.21 -12.72
N SER A 110 11.63 -0.99 -12.63
CA SER A 110 10.20 -0.72 -12.37
C SER A 110 9.86 0.76 -12.53
N VAL A 111 8.56 1.09 -12.54
CA VAL A 111 8.04 2.44 -12.32
C VAL A 111 7.23 2.47 -11.02
N ALA A 112 7.09 3.64 -10.37
CA ALA A 112 6.33 3.76 -9.14
C ALA A 112 5.76 5.16 -8.92
N VAL A 113 4.70 5.23 -8.11
CA VAL A 113 4.22 6.46 -7.46
C VAL A 113 4.33 6.30 -5.95
N GLU A 114 4.61 7.39 -5.25
CA GLU A 114 4.65 7.42 -3.79
C GLU A 114 3.83 8.60 -3.29
N ILE A 115 2.94 8.33 -2.33
CA ILE A 115 2.11 9.35 -1.69
C ILE A 115 2.24 9.26 -0.18
N THR A 116 2.10 10.40 0.48
CA THR A 116 1.95 10.49 1.93
C THR A 116 0.61 11.14 2.26
N ARG A 117 -0.15 10.52 3.16
CA ARG A 117 -1.43 11.04 3.69
C ARG A 117 -1.39 10.97 5.21
N GLY A 118 -1.96 11.97 5.87
CA GLY A 118 -2.08 11.99 7.33
C GLY A 118 -3.39 12.62 7.76
N ARG A 119 -3.73 12.47 9.02
CA ARG A 119 -4.87 13.16 9.63
C ARG A 119 -4.53 14.65 9.74
N SER A 120 -5.50 15.50 9.40
CA SER A 120 -5.42 16.96 9.54
C SER A 120 -5.72 17.40 10.97
#